data_AF-A0A7X1AWU5-F1
#
_entry.id   AF-A0A7X1AWU5-F1
#
_cell.length_a   1.000
_cell.length_b   1.000
_cell.length_c   1.000
_cell.angle_alpha   90.00
_cell.angle_beta   90.00
_cell.angle_gamma   90.00
#
_symmetry.space_group_name_H-M   'P 1'
#
loop_
_entity.id
_entity.type
_entity.pdbx_description
1 polymer ?
#
loop_
_entity_poly.entity_id
_entity_poly.type
_entity_poly.pdbx_seq_one_letter_code
_entity_poly.pdbx_strand_id
1 'polypeptide(L)'
;MSESSPSQPDSSSHKAPVAMPRKRRAFAFTLLAYGLFLIAIGIAGYANNPEKAKTALISGGVFGGIHLVWSYLWNRKHEIARKGVAVTLILVLIVSAWRTWVSWQAFLDGDPAKKLVAFLLTAMLLGTLRVFLRYLTLPKWKPSTNS
;
A
#
# COMPACT_ATOMS: atom_id res chain seq x y z
N MET A 1 62.83 19.12 25.77
CA MET A 1 61.55 19.80 26.04
C MET A 1 60.63 19.40 24.89
N SER A 2 59.76 18.42 25.12
CA SER A 2 58.90 17.83 24.10
C SER A 2 57.58 18.59 24.07
N GLU A 3 57.33 19.36 23.02
CA GLU A 3 56.01 19.95 22.77
C GLU A 3 55.08 18.88 22.19
N SER A 4 54.17 18.41 23.03
CA SER A 4 53.03 17.59 22.64
C SER A 4 52.07 18.42 21.79
N SER A 5 51.99 18.10 20.49
CA SER A 5 50.99 18.68 19.59
C SER A 5 49.57 18.35 20.06
N PRO A 6 48.64 19.33 20.06
CA PRO A 6 47.24 19.08 20.42
C PRO A 6 46.55 18.21 19.37
N SER A 7 45.97 17.10 19.81
CA SER A 7 45.10 16.24 19.02
C SER A 7 43.87 17.01 18.54
N GLN A 8 43.70 17.09 17.22
CA GLN A 8 42.49 17.60 16.59
C GLN A 8 41.27 16.75 17.01
N PRO A 9 40.15 17.36 17.45
CA PRO A 9 38.96 16.61 17.81
C PRO A 9 38.28 16.04 16.56
N ASP A 10 37.98 14.75 16.65
CA ASP A 10 37.21 13.93 15.72
C ASP A 10 35.96 14.67 15.22
N SER A 11 35.99 15.12 13.97
CA SER A 11 34.86 15.76 13.31
C SER A 11 33.79 14.71 13.08
N SER A 12 32.91 14.59 14.07
CA SER A 12 31.63 13.89 14.06
C SER A 12 31.13 13.63 12.64
N SER A 13 31.15 12.35 12.27
CA SER A 13 30.50 11.77 11.09
C SER A 13 28.98 12.01 11.17
N HIS A 14 28.56 13.26 10.94
CA HIS A 14 27.18 13.60 10.74
C HIS A 14 26.83 13.14 9.32
N LYS A 15 26.58 11.83 9.18
CA LYS A 15 26.07 11.25 7.94
C LYS A 15 24.79 11.99 7.60
N ALA A 16 24.87 12.87 6.60
CA ALA A 16 23.71 13.52 6.03
C ALA A 16 22.64 12.45 5.75
N PRO A 17 21.36 12.69 6.09
CA PRO A 17 20.31 11.72 5.86
C PRO A 17 20.29 11.37 4.37
N VAL A 18 20.55 10.09 4.06
CA VAL A 18 20.65 9.59 2.68
C VAL A 18 19.42 10.06 1.91
N ALA A 19 19.63 10.98 0.97
CA ALA A 19 18.58 11.56 0.17
C ALA A 19 17.92 10.45 -0.64
N MET A 20 16.67 10.13 -0.31
CA MET A 20 15.96 9.01 -0.92
C MET A 20 15.75 9.24 -2.42
N PRO A 21 15.96 8.21 -3.27
CA PRO A 21 15.65 8.30 -4.69
C PRO A 21 14.19 8.72 -4.89
N ARG A 22 13.92 9.74 -5.72
CA ARG A 22 12.56 10.31 -5.95
C ARG A 22 11.49 9.25 -6.21
N LYS A 23 11.83 8.17 -6.92
CA LYS A 23 10.92 7.06 -7.25
C LYS A 23 10.43 6.28 -6.02
N ARG A 24 11.23 6.15 -4.95
CA ARG A 24 10.83 5.42 -3.72
C ARG A 24 9.79 6.18 -2.92
N ARG A 25 9.98 7.49 -2.75
CA ARG A 25 9.00 8.36 -2.07
C ARG A 25 7.66 8.39 -2.80
N ALA A 26 7.71 8.50 -4.13
CA ALA A 26 6.49 8.50 -4.96
C ALA A 26 5.65 7.22 -4.80
N PHE A 27 6.29 6.06 -4.66
CA PHE A 27 5.58 4.80 -4.44
C PHE A 27 5.00 4.69 -3.02
N ALA A 28 5.73 5.11 -1.99
CA ALA A 28 5.19 5.17 -0.62
C ALA A 28 3.93 6.06 -0.53
N PHE A 29 3.95 7.23 -1.18
CA PHE A 29 2.77 8.08 -1.32
C PHE A 29 1.62 7.39 -2.05
N THR A 30 1.92 6.54 -3.04
CA THR A 30 0.88 5.75 -3.74
C THR A 30 0.23 4.75 -2.80
N LEU A 31 1.01 4.02 -2.00
CA LEU A 31 0.51 3.07 -1.01
C LEU A 31 -0.34 3.78 0.06
N LEU A 32 0.09 4.97 0.48
CA LEU A 32 -0.65 5.78 1.45
C LEU A 32 -2.01 6.21 0.89
N ALA A 33 -2.02 6.81 -0.31
CA ALA A 33 -3.26 7.23 -0.97
C ALA A 33 -4.19 6.04 -1.23
N TYR A 34 -3.63 4.90 -1.62
CA TYR A 34 -4.40 3.68 -1.85
C TYR A 34 -4.99 3.11 -0.55
N GLY A 35 -4.23 3.09 0.55
CA GLY A 35 -4.75 2.67 1.86
C GLY A 35 -5.93 3.53 2.32
N LEU A 36 -5.83 4.85 2.15
CA LEU A 36 -6.93 5.78 2.44
C LEU A 36 -8.15 5.56 1.54
N PHE A 37 -7.92 5.30 0.25
CA PHE A 37 -8.97 4.96 -0.70
C PHE A 37 -9.74 3.69 -0.31
N LEU A 38 -9.04 2.63 0.13
CA LEU A 38 -9.70 1.40 0.60
C LEU A 38 -10.58 1.65 1.82
N ILE A 39 -10.11 2.46 2.76
CA ILE A 39 -10.89 2.86 3.95
C ILE A 39 -12.13 3.64 3.51
N ALA A 40 -11.99 4.60 2.59
CA ALA A 40 -13.10 5.40 2.07
C ALA A 40 -14.16 4.52 1.37
N ILE A 41 -13.75 3.54 0.57
CA ILE A 41 -14.67 2.57 -0.03
C ILE A 41 -15.40 1.74 1.04
N GLY A 42 -14.69 1.28 2.07
CA GLY A 42 -15.30 0.54 3.18
C GLY A 42 -16.37 1.37 3.92
N ILE A 43 -16.08 2.65 4.18
CA ILE A 43 -17.01 3.59 4.81
C ILE A 43 -18.21 3.85 3.90
N ALA A 44 -17.99 4.11 2.61
CA ALA A 44 -19.07 4.34 1.64
C ALA A 44 -20.00 3.11 1.52
N GLY A 45 -19.44 1.90 1.53
CA GLY A 45 -20.22 0.67 1.56
C GLY A 45 -21.07 0.55 2.83
N TYR A 46 -20.51 0.87 3.99
CA TYR A 46 -21.22 0.85 5.26
C TYR A 46 -22.35 1.88 5.34
N ALA A 47 -22.11 3.12 4.90
CA ALA A 47 -23.11 4.18 4.93
C ALA A 47 -24.35 3.86 4.09
N ASN A 48 -24.19 3.14 2.97
CA ASN A 48 -25.32 2.77 2.12
C ASN A 48 -26.13 1.59 2.63
N ASN A 49 -25.51 0.62 3.32
CA ASN A 49 -26.20 -0.58 3.79
C ASN A 49 -25.45 -1.21 5.00
N PRO A 50 -25.64 -0.66 6.21
CA PRO A 50 -24.83 -1.02 7.37
C PRO A 50 -24.96 -2.49 7.77
N GLU A 51 -26.13 -3.12 7.58
CA GLU A 51 -26.32 -4.56 7.88
C GLU A 51 -25.51 -5.46 6.94
N LYS A 52 -25.52 -5.17 5.63
CA LYS A 52 -24.86 -6.01 4.62
C LYS A 52 -23.38 -5.68 4.43
N ALA A 53 -22.93 -4.50 4.86
CA ALA A 53 -21.59 -3.98 4.58
C ALA A 53 -20.62 -3.95 5.77
N LYS A 54 -20.97 -4.54 6.93
CA LYS A 54 -20.00 -4.71 8.04
C LYS A 54 -18.72 -5.41 7.60
N THR A 55 -18.84 -6.47 6.81
CA THR A 55 -17.69 -7.19 6.27
C THR A 55 -16.84 -6.33 5.33
N ALA A 56 -17.48 -5.44 4.55
CA ALA A 56 -16.78 -4.50 3.68
C ALA A 56 -16.01 -3.45 4.49
N LEU A 57 -16.58 -2.94 5.59
CA LEU A 57 -15.90 -2.00 6.48
C LEU A 57 -14.70 -2.65 7.17
N ILE A 58 -14.87 -3.85 7.72
CA ILE A 58 -13.79 -4.60 8.38
C ILE A 58 -12.68 -4.91 7.38
N SER A 59 -13.02 -5.49 6.23
CA SER A 59 -12.01 -5.83 5.21
C SER A 59 -11.33 -4.59 4.63
N GLY A 60 -12.06 -3.52 4.33
CA GLY A 60 -11.51 -2.25 3.87
C GLY A 60 -10.57 -1.59 4.89
N GLY A 61 -10.95 -1.62 6.18
CA GLY A 61 -10.11 -1.14 7.28
C GLY A 61 -8.84 -1.97 7.47
N VAL A 62 -8.94 -3.30 7.47
CA VAL A 62 -7.80 -4.21 7.62
C VAL A 62 -6.84 -4.06 6.44
N PHE A 63 -7.33 -4.17 5.21
CA PHE A 63 -6.47 -4.04 4.03
C PHE A 63 -5.91 -2.62 3.87
N GLY A 64 -6.70 -1.58 4.16
CA GLY A 64 -6.24 -0.20 4.17
C GLY A 64 -5.12 0.01 5.20
N GLY A 65 -5.32 -0.46 6.44
CA GLY A 65 -4.32 -0.39 7.51
C GLY A 65 -3.03 -1.12 7.15
N ILE A 66 -3.12 -2.32 6.58
CA ILE A 66 -1.95 -3.07 6.10
C ILE A 66 -1.16 -2.27 5.06
N HIS A 67 -1.83 -1.60 4.12
CA HIS A 67 -1.15 -0.77 3.11
C HIS A 67 -0.52 0.49 3.70
N LEU A 68 -1.11 1.09 4.74
CA LEU A 68 -0.50 2.19 5.49
C LEU A 68 0.77 1.72 6.22
N VAL A 69 0.71 0.54 6.87
CA VAL A 69 1.88 -0.09 7.51
C VAL A 69 2.97 -0.36 6.49
N TRP A 70 2.63 -0.88 5.30
CA TRP A 70 3.62 -1.08 4.24
C TRP A 70 4.20 0.22 3.71
N SER A 71 3.41 1.28 3.57
CA SER A 71 3.90 2.60 3.19
C SER A 71 4.94 3.12 4.19
N TYR A 72 4.65 2.98 5.48
CA TYR A 72 5.59 3.33 6.55
C TYR A 72 6.86 2.49 6.52
N LEU A 73 6.73 1.16 6.40
CA LEU A 73 7.84 0.23 6.35
C LEU A 73 8.67 0.35 5.06
N TRP A 74 8.10 0.87 3.97
CA TRP A 74 8.80 1.08 2.71
C TRP A 74 10.06 1.94 2.88
N ASN A 75 10.04 2.86 3.84
CA ASN A 75 11.16 3.76 4.14
C ASN A 75 12.18 3.16 5.13
N ARG A 76 11.86 2.04 5.80
CA ARG A 76 12.70 1.45 6.86
C ARG A 76 13.25 0.08 6.50
N LYS A 77 12.41 -0.82 5.97
CA LYS A 77 12.73 -2.20 5.63
C LYS A 77 12.21 -2.54 4.24
N HIS A 78 12.83 -1.92 3.23
CA HIS A 78 12.38 -1.96 1.83
C HIS A 78 12.20 -3.38 1.27
N GLU A 79 13.07 -4.34 1.61
CA GLU A 79 12.93 -5.71 1.10
C GLU A 79 11.72 -6.45 1.66
N ILE A 80 11.48 -6.33 2.97
CA ILE A 80 10.32 -6.94 3.64
C ILE A 80 9.05 -6.26 3.13
N ALA A 81 9.04 -4.93 3.09
CA ALA A 81 7.90 -4.16 2.59
C ALA A 81 7.58 -4.52 1.13
N ARG A 82 8.59 -4.73 0.29
CA ARG A 82 8.40 -5.12 -1.11
C ARG A 82 7.74 -6.49 -1.27
N LYS A 83 8.15 -7.48 -0.49
CA LYS A 83 7.52 -8.82 -0.49
C LYS A 83 6.10 -8.75 0.06
N GLY A 84 5.91 -8.06 1.19
CA GLY A 84 4.61 -7.87 1.81
C GLY A 84 3.59 -7.17 0.90
N VAL A 85 3.99 -6.09 0.24
CA VAL A 85 3.18 -5.36 -0.74
C VAL A 85 2.81 -6.25 -1.92
N ALA A 86 3.73 -7.05 -2.46
CA ALA A 86 3.41 -7.97 -3.56
C ALA A 86 2.34 -8.99 -3.16
N VAL A 87 2.54 -9.68 -2.03
CA VAL A 87 1.62 -10.71 -1.55
C VAL A 87 0.24 -10.12 -1.28
N THR A 88 0.18 -8.98 -0.59
CA THR A 88 -1.08 -8.33 -0.23
C THR A 88 -1.81 -7.75 -1.44
N LEU A 89 -1.10 -7.14 -2.40
CA LEU A 89 -1.72 -6.67 -3.64
C LEU A 89 -2.30 -7.83 -4.47
N ILE A 90 -1.57 -8.94 -4.62
CA ILE A 90 -2.06 -10.12 -5.35
C ILE A 90 -3.31 -10.68 -4.67
N LEU A 91 -3.27 -10.85 -3.34
CA LEU A 91 -4.40 -11.34 -2.57
C LEU A 91 -5.64 -10.44 -2.74
N VAL A 92 -5.45 -9.12 -2.58
CA VAL A 92 -6.55 -8.16 -2.75
C VAL A 92 -7.07 -8.19 -4.18
N LEU A 93 -6.23 -8.32 -5.19
CA LEU A 93 -6.65 -8.39 -6.59
C LEU A 93 -7.55 -9.61 -6.86
N ILE A 94 -7.12 -10.80 -6.41
CA ILE A 94 -7.87 -12.05 -6.59
C ILE A 94 -9.22 -11.97 -5.87
N VAL A 95 -9.22 -11.59 -4.59
CA VAL A 95 -10.44 -11.48 -3.79
C VAL A 95 -11.38 -10.43 -4.37
N SER A 96 -10.86 -9.29 -4.82
CA SER A 96 -11.66 -8.22 -5.42
C SER A 96 -12.27 -8.64 -6.75
N ALA A 97 -11.52 -9.35 -7.60
CA ALA A 97 -12.03 -9.85 -8.87
C ALA A 97 -13.20 -10.81 -8.66
N TRP A 98 -13.03 -11.78 -7.75
CA TRP A 98 -14.10 -12.70 -7.38
C TRP A 98 -15.32 -11.97 -6.81
N ARG A 99 -15.13 -11.06 -5.85
CA ARG A 99 -16.23 -10.31 -5.26
C ARG A 99 -16.96 -9.40 -6.24
N THR A 100 -16.22 -8.79 -7.17
CA THR A 100 -16.79 -7.98 -8.24
C THR A 100 -17.68 -8.84 -9.12
N TRP A 101 -17.20 -10.01 -9.53
CA TRP A 101 -17.97 -10.97 -10.32
C TRP A 101 -19.28 -11.41 -9.64
N VAL A 102 -19.20 -11.88 -8.39
CA VAL A 102 -20.38 -12.31 -7.60
C VAL A 102 -21.38 -11.16 -7.42
N SER A 103 -20.90 -9.93 -7.23
CA SER A 103 -21.79 -8.78 -7.04
C SER A 103 -22.51 -8.36 -8.33
N TRP A 104 -21.84 -8.47 -9.48
CA TRP A 104 -22.45 -8.25 -10.77
C TRP A 104 -23.45 -9.36 -11.13
N GLN A 105 -23.14 -10.62 -10.84
CA GLN A 105 -24.11 -11.72 -11.01
C GLN A 105 -25.39 -11.46 -10.21
N ALA A 106 -25.27 -11.15 -8.91
CA ALA A 106 -26.43 -10.87 -8.06
C ALA A 106 -27.27 -9.66 -8.56
N PHE A 107 -26.63 -8.67 -9.19
CA PHE A 107 -27.35 -7.56 -9.81
C PHE A 107 -28.11 -8.00 -11.07
N LEU A 108 -27.49 -8.84 -11.92
CA LEU A 108 -28.12 -9.40 -13.11
C LEU A 108 -29.26 -10.38 -12.77
N ASP A 109 -29.16 -11.07 -11.63
CA ASP A 109 -30.21 -11.95 -11.09
C ASP A 109 -31.39 -11.19 -10.46
N GLY A 110 -31.36 -9.84 -10.50
CA GLY A 110 -32.50 -9.01 -10.13
C GLY A 110 -32.44 -8.35 -8.75
N ASP A 111 -31.28 -8.33 -8.06
CA ASP A 111 -31.10 -7.53 -6.83
C ASP A 111 -30.48 -6.15 -7.15
N PRO A 112 -31.30 -5.10 -7.40
CA PRO A 112 -30.78 -3.77 -7.73
C PRO A 112 -29.98 -3.14 -6.59
N ALA A 113 -30.15 -3.59 -5.34
CA ALA A 113 -29.39 -3.08 -4.20
C ALA A 113 -27.90 -3.46 -4.28
N LYS A 114 -27.54 -4.46 -5.09
CA LYS A 114 -26.15 -4.88 -5.31
C LYS A 114 -25.39 -3.99 -6.29
N LYS A 115 -26.08 -3.14 -7.06
CA LYS A 115 -25.47 -2.26 -8.06
C LYS A 115 -24.35 -1.40 -7.46
N LEU A 116 -24.63 -0.67 -6.36
CA LEU A 116 -23.62 0.19 -5.73
C LEU A 116 -22.43 -0.63 -5.21
N VAL A 117 -22.69 -1.80 -4.62
CA VAL A 117 -21.65 -2.70 -4.11
C VAL A 117 -20.76 -3.19 -5.25
N ALA A 118 -21.35 -3.57 -6.39
CA ALA A 118 -20.62 -3.97 -7.59
C ALA A 118 -19.74 -2.83 -8.13
N PHE A 119 -20.23 -1.59 -8.15
CA PHE A 119 -19.44 -0.42 -8.53
C PHE A 119 -18.29 -0.15 -7.56
N LEU A 120 -18.52 -0.17 -6.25
CA LEU A 120 -17.48 0.02 -5.23
C LEU A 120 -16.38 -1.05 -5.35
N LEU A 121 -16.75 -2.31 -5.54
CA LEU A 121 -15.79 -3.40 -5.74
C LEU A 121 -15.03 -3.27 -7.07
N THR A 122 -15.69 -2.84 -8.13
CA THR A 122 -15.03 -2.55 -9.42
C THR A 122 -14.02 -1.42 -9.26
N ALA A 123 -14.39 -0.33 -8.57
CA ALA A 123 -13.48 0.77 -8.26
C ALA A 123 -12.28 0.29 -7.41
N MET A 124 -12.52 -0.57 -6.42
CA MET A 124 -11.48 -1.18 -5.61
C MET A 124 -10.53 -2.04 -6.46
N LEU A 125 -11.08 -2.87 -7.35
CA LEU A 125 -10.31 -3.72 -8.26
C LEU A 125 -9.43 -2.88 -9.20
N LEU A 126 -9.98 -1.82 -9.81
CA LEU A 126 -9.23 -0.91 -10.68
C LEU A 126 -8.14 -0.15 -9.91
N GLY A 127 -8.44 0.30 -8.69
CA GLY A 127 -7.46 0.91 -7.79
C GLY A 127 -6.31 -0.05 -7.48
N THR A 128 -6.63 -1.29 -7.10
CA THR A 128 -5.66 -2.36 -6.83
C THR A 128 -4.79 -2.61 -8.05
N LEU A 129 -5.42 -2.77 -9.23
CA LEU A 129 -4.73 -3.04 -10.49
C LEU A 129 -3.77 -1.91 -10.85
N ARG A 130 -4.19 -0.66 -10.72
CA ARG A 130 -3.33 0.52 -10.96
C ARG A 130 -2.10 0.50 -10.06
N VAL A 131 -2.26 0.21 -8.76
CA VAL A 131 -1.14 0.15 -7.82
C VAL A 131 -0.24 -1.04 -8.12
N PHE A 132 -0.81 -2.17 -8.49
CA PHE A 132 -0.08 -3.37 -8.89
C PHE A 132 0.76 -3.15 -10.17
N LEU A 133 0.18 -2.54 -11.21
CA LEU A 133 0.93 -2.17 -12.42
C LEU A 133 2.09 -1.22 -12.09
N ARG A 134 1.85 -0.23 -11.23
CA ARG A 134 2.92 0.66 -10.76
C ARG A 134 4.00 -0.10 -10.01
N TYR A 135 3.63 -1.07 -9.18
CA TYR A 135 4.57 -1.93 -8.47
C TYR A 135 5.47 -2.73 -9.45
N LEU A 136 4.90 -3.25 -10.54
CA LEU A 136 5.66 -3.99 -11.57
C LEU A 136 6.68 -3.10 -12.30
N THR A 137 6.37 -1.82 -12.49
CA THR A 137 7.31 -0.85 -13.12
C THR A 137 8.47 -0.42 -12.20
N LEU A 138 8.49 -0.84 -10.93
CA LEU A 138 9.56 -0.46 -10.02
C LEU A 138 10.85 -1.23 -10.35
N PRO A 139 11.98 -0.52 -10.56
CA PRO A 139 13.27 -1.18 -10.81
C PRO A 139 13.64 -2.08 -9.63
N LYS A 140 14.15 -3.29 -9.93
CA LYS A 140 14.61 -4.20 -8.90
C LYS A 140 15.85 -3.60 -8.23
N TRP A 141 15.75 -3.26 -6.94
CA TRP A 141 16.91 -2.81 -6.17
C TRP A 141 17.86 -3.99 -5.95
N LYS A 142 19.13 -3.83 -6.32
CA LYS A 142 20.23 -4.68 -5.85
C LYS A 142 20.82 -4.02 -4.59
N PRO A 143 20.96 -4.74 -3.48
CA PRO A 143 21.79 -4.28 -2.37
C PRO A 143 23.21 -4.04 -2.88
N SER A 144 23.84 -2.94 -2.47
CA SER A 144 25.27 -2.78 -2.61
C SER A 144 25.93 -3.81 -1.70
N THR A 145 26.40 -4.91 -2.29
CA THR A 145 27.29 -5.85 -1.61
C THR A 145 28.60 -5.10 -1.40
N ASN A 146 28.79 -4.56 -0.21
CA ASN A 146 30.13 -4.18 0.23
C ASN A 146 30.83 -5.51 0.54
N SER A 147 31.63 -5.99 -0.42
CA SER A 147 32.64 -7.02 -0.24
C SER A 147 33.76 -6.52 0.66
#